data_AF-A0A2N1MY55-F1
#
_entry.id   AF-A0A2N1MY55-F1
#
_cell.length_a   1.000
_cell.length_b   1.000
_cell.length_c   1.000
_cell.angle_alpha   90.00
_cell.angle_beta   90.00
_cell.angle_gamma   90.00
#
_symmetry.space_group_name_H-M   'P 1'
#
loop_
_entity.id
_entity.type
_entity.pdbx_description
1 polymer ?
#
loop_
_entity_poly.entity_id
_entity_poly.type
_entity_poly.pdbx_seq_one_letter_code
_entity_poly.pdbx_strand_id
1 'polypeptide(L)'
;MNNTNSLISEFENLLINCKLLNELIIEIYDRYINVLSWDKLFIILAKSAPIGLFKFKFHSKRFELEDFKLFFDNWKNRNPILLTIGYNPFSISLKEYHQLVDLFEKYKVKEIIKKFFISCLFEEFEWN
;
A
#
# COMPACT_ATOMS: atom_id res chain seq x y z
N MET A 1 16.70 -10.68 19.31
CA MET A 1 16.13 -11.23 18.04
C MET A 1 15.15 -10.20 17.51
N ASN A 2 15.33 -9.76 16.26
CA ASN A 2 14.53 -8.67 15.70
C ASN A 2 13.13 -9.18 15.34
N ASN A 3 12.15 -8.92 16.21
CA ASN A 3 10.74 -9.33 16.07
C ASN A 3 10.13 -8.95 14.70
N THR A 4 10.62 -7.90 14.05
CA THR A 4 10.15 -7.41 12.74
C THR A 4 10.34 -8.44 11.62
N ASN A 5 11.41 -9.24 11.64
CA ASN A 5 11.63 -10.24 10.59
C ASN A 5 10.66 -11.42 10.71
N SER A 6 10.27 -11.80 11.94
CA SER A 6 9.27 -12.85 12.19
C SER A 6 7.90 -12.42 11.65
N LEU A 7 7.48 -11.19 12.00
CA LEU A 7 6.21 -10.62 11.55
C LEU A 7 6.08 -10.61 10.02
N ILE A 8 7.15 -10.19 9.34
CA ILE A 8 7.17 -10.14 7.88
C ILE A 8 7.04 -11.55 7.27
N SER A 9 7.75 -12.55 7.81
CA SER A 9 7.66 -13.92 7.31
C SER A 9 6.30 -14.58 7.58
N GLU A 10 5.70 -14.31 8.73
CA GLU A 10 4.36 -14.81 9.08
C GLU A 10 3.31 -14.18 8.16
N PHE A 11 3.43 -12.88 7.89
CA PHE A 11 2.55 -12.18 6.96
C PHE A 11 2.68 -12.72 5.53
N GLU A 12 3.90 -12.97 5.05
CA GLU A 12 4.11 -13.62 3.74
C GLU A 12 3.44 -15.00 3.68
N ASN A 13 3.59 -15.80 4.73
CA ASN A 13 2.95 -17.11 4.82
C ASN A 13 1.41 -17.01 4.79
N LEU A 14 0.83 -15.98 5.43
CA LEU A 14 -0.61 -15.71 5.34
C LEU A 14 -1.04 -15.39 3.91
N LEU A 15 -0.33 -14.51 3.20
CA LEU A 15 -0.64 -14.15 1.81
C LEU A 15 -0.65 -15.39 0.89
N ILE A 16 0.32 -16.29 1.07
CA ILE A 16 0.45 -17.52 0.26
C ILE A 16 -0.73 -18.48 0.52
N ASN A 17 -1.16 -18.60 1.77
CA ASN A 17 -2.18 -19.56 2.18
C ASN A 17 -3.62 -19.04 2.03
N CYS A 18 -3.84 -17.73 2.18
CA CYS A 18 -5.16 -17.09 2.10
C CYS A 18 -5.56 -16.78 0.64
N LYS A 19 -5.76 -17.82 -0.18
CA LYS A 19 -6.01 -17.68 -1.63
C LYS A 19 -7.27 -16.89 -2.02
N LEU A 20 -8.23 -16.75 -1.11
CA LEU A 20 -9.48 -16.00 -1.32
C LEU A 20 -9.41 -14.56 -0.79
N LEU A 21 -8.28 -14.13 -0.23
CA LEU A 21 -8.08 -12.76 0.23
C LEU A 21 -8.21 -11.80 -0.96
N ASN A 22 -9.13 -10.84 -0.86
CA ASN A 22 -9.43 -9.89 -1.92
C ASN A 22 -9.13 -8.43 -1.56
N GLU A 23 -9.04 -8.14 -0.26
CA GLU A 23 -8.78 -6.83 0.30
C GLU A 23 -7.81 -6.92 1.47
N LEU A 24 -6.92 -5.95 1.58
CA LEU A 24 -5.99 -5.79 2.67
C LEU A 24 -6.03 -4.35 3.18
N ILE A 25 -6.30 -4.22 4.48
CA ILE A 25 -6.32 -2.94 5.18
C ILE A 25 -5.19 -2.97 6.22
N ILE A 26 -4.29 -1.99 6.16
CA ILE A 26 -3.21 -1.81 7.13
C ILE A 26 -3.24 -0.38 7.64
N GLU A 27 -3.46 -0.24 8.94
CA GLU A 27 -3.55 1.06 9.59
C GLU A 27 -2.48 1.21 10.68
N ILE A 28 -1.59 2.18 10.51
CA ILE A 28 -0.50 2.46 11.45
C ILE A 28 -0.69 3.86 12.03
N TYR A 29 -1.10 3.90 13.30
CA TYR A 29 -1.37 5.13 14.05
C TYR A 29 -0.21 5.59 14.95
N ASP A 30 0.95 4.94 14.86
CA ASP A 30 2.05 5.23 15.78
C ASP A 30 2.64 6.65 15.57
N ARG A 31 3.02 7.27 16.68
CA ARG A 31 3.71 8.57 16.72
C ARG A 31 5.14 8.46 16.19
N TYR A 32 5.74 7.27 16.27
CA TYR A 32 7.10 7.01 15.80
C TYR A 32 7.13 6.72 14.30
N ILE A 33 8.01 7.43 13.59
CA ILE A 33 8.32 7.19 12.18
C ILE A 33 9.12 5.86 12.13
N ASN A 34 8.74 4.94 11.23
CA ASN A 34 9.45 3.66 10.92
C ASN A 34 9.10 2.38 11.70
N VAL A 35 7.88 2.24 12.25
CA VAL A 35 7.48 0.95 12.87
C VAL A 35 7.37 -0.18 11.83
N LEU A 36 6.98 0.17 10.60
CA LEU A 36 6.83 -0.76 9.49
C LEU A 36 7.65 -0.31 8.29
N SER A 37 8.45 -1.24 7.74
CA SER A 37 9.17 -1.06 6.49
C SER A 37 8.21 -1.28 5.31
N TRP A 38 7.62 -0.19 4.80
CA TRP A 38 6.66 -0.24 3.68
C TRP A 38 7.29 -0.82 2.41
N ASP A 39 8.53 -0.50 2.11
CA ASP A 39 9.33 -1.13 1.04
C ASP A 39 9.29 -2.66 1.10
N LYS A 40 9.57 -3.25 2.28
CA LYS A 40 9.59 -4.71 2.47
C LYS A 40 8.20 -5.31 2.33
N LEU A 41 7.20 -4.66 2.95
CA LEU A 41 5.81 -5.10 2.85
C LEU A 41 5.35 -5.10 1.39
N PHE A 42 5.61 -4.03 0.65
CA PHE A 42 5.20 -3.91 -0.75
C PHE A 42 5.91 -4.90 -1.67
N ILE A 43 7.19 -5.19 -1.43
CA ILE A 43 7.90 -6.27 -2.15
C ILE A 43 7.20 -7.62 -1.92
N ILE A 44 6.84 -7.93 -0.68
CA ILE A 44 6.19 -9.20 -0.33
C ILE A 44 4.77 -9.26 -0.89
N LEU A 45 4.01 -8.17 -0.85
CA LEU A 45 2.70 -8.11 -1.49
C LEU A 45 2.83 -8.39 -2.99
N ALA A 46 3.74 -7.72 -3.70
CA ALA A 46 3.93 -7.93 -5.13
C ALA A 46 4.33 -9.37 -5.49
N LYS A 47 5.10 -10.03 -4.63
CA LYS A 47 5.57 -11.41 -4.84
C LYS A 47 4.52 -12.46 -4.44
N SER A 48 3.93 -12.31 -3.28
CA SER A 48 3.31 -13.40 -2.54
C SER A 48 1.81 -13.21 -2.32
N ALA A 49 1.25 -12.03 -2.65
CA ALA A 49 -0.20 -11.82 -2.62
C ALA A 49 -0.93 -12.82 -3.53
N PRO A 50 -2.12 -13.31 -3.12
CA PRO A 50 -2.95 -14.11 -3.98
C PRO A 50 -3.49 -13.27 -5.14
N ILE A 51 -3.84 -13.91 -6.27
CA ILE A 51 -4.31 -13.20 -7.48
C ILE A 51 -5.59 -12.38 -7.24
N GLY A 52 -6.41 -12.82 -6.27
CA GLY A 52 -7.64 -12.15 -5.87
C GLY A 52 -7.42 -10.88 -5.05
N LEU A 53 -6.25 -10.67 -4.46
CA LEU A 53 -5.94 -9.49 -3.64
C LEU A 53 -5.53 -8.33 -4.54
N PHE A 54 -6.42 -7.37 -4.72
CA PHE A 54 -6.16 -6.14 -5.49
C PHE A 54 -6.75 -4.88 -4.87
N LYS A 55 -7.49 -5.00 -3.76
CA LYS A 55 -7.98 -3.86 -2.97
C LYS A 55 -7.04 -3.60 -1.81
N PHE A 56 -6.54 -2.39 -1.70
CA PHE A 56 -5.60 -1.99 -0.66
C PHE A 56 -6.05 -0.69 0.00
N LYS A 57 -6.04 -0.67 1.32
CA LYS A 57 -6.24 0.53 2.13
C LYS A 57 -5.07 0.67 3.10
N PHE A 58 -4.27 1.73 2.95
CA PHE A 58 -3.08 1.95 3.75
C PHE A 58 -3.16 3.28 4.49
N HIS A 59 -3.02 3.24 5.82
CA HIS A 59 -2.84 4.42 6.66
C HIS A 59 -1.43 4.43 7.24
N SER A 60 -0.75 5.56 7.12
CA SER A 60 0.44 5.83 7.88
C SER A 60 0.62 7.33 8.07
N LYS A 61 1.38 7.70 9.11
CA LYS A 61 1.82 9.08 9.28
C LYS A 61 2.60 9.57 8.07
N ARG A 62 3.41 8.72 7.44
CA ARG A 62 4.20 9.07 6.25
C ARG A 62 4.41 7.85 5.38
N PHE A 63 4.45 8.10 4.07
CA PHE A 63 4.88 7.14 3.06
C PHE A 63 6.00 7.79 2.24
N GLU A 64 6.99 7.01 1.86
CA GLU A 64 7.98 7.46 0.88
C GLU A 64 7.47 7.15 -0.54
N LEU A 65 7.72 8.07 -1.47
CA LEU A 65 7.26 7.95 -2.86
C LEU A 65 7.87 6.72 -3.55
N GLU A 66 9.12 6.43 -3.20
CA GLU A 66 9.91 5.31 -3.67
C GLU A 66 9.30 3.96 -3.28
N ASP A 67 8.65 3.86 -2.12
CA ASP A 67 7.99 2.63 -1.67
C ASP A 67 6.83 2.27 -2.60
N PHE A 68 5.98 3.25 -2.92
CA PHE A 68 4.89 3.05 -3.89
C PHE A 68 5.41 2.75 -5.28
N LYS A 69 6.44 3.46 -5.73
CA LYS A 69 7.06 3.19 -7.02
C LYS A 69 7.57 1.74 -7.09
N LEU A 70 8.24 1.28 -6.04
CA LEU A 70 8.71 -0.10 -5.90
C LEU A 70 7.54 -1.08 -5.92
N PHE A 71 6.45 -0.79 -5.22
CA PHE A 71 5.27 -1.64 -5.22
C PHE A 71 4.70 -1.82 -6.63
N PHE A 72 4.40 -0.71 -7.31
CA PHE A 72 3.75 -0.74 -8.62
C PHE A 72 4.66 -1.27 -9.72
N ASP A 73 5.97 -1.01 -9.64
CA ASP A 73 6.95 -1.59 -10.58
C ASP A 73 7.03 -3.13 -10.46
N ASN A 74 6.70 -3.70 -9.29
CA ASN A 74 6.68 -5.14 -9.07
C ASN A 74 5.28 -5.77 -9.21
N TRP A 75 4.21 -4.98 -9.28
CA TRP A 75 2.83 -5.47 -9.40
C TRP A 75 2.44 -5.84 -10.85
N LYS A 76 3.11 -6.84 -11.42
CA LYS A 76 2.91 -7.26 -12.83
C LYS A 76 2.04 -8.51 -12.93
N ASN A 77 1.33 -8.66 -14.05
CA ASN A 77 0.51 -9.84 -14.37
C ASN A 77 -0.56 -10.16 -13.30
N ARG A 78 -1.10 -9.12 -12.67
CA ARG A 78 -2.10 -9.19 -11.60
C ARG A 78 -3.26 -8.25 -11.91
N ASN A 79 -4.35 -8.40 -11.18
CA ASN A 79 -5.47 -7.47 -11.26
C ASN A 79 -5.00 -6.04 -10.93
N PRO A 80 -5.43 -5.03 -11.70
CA PRO A 80 -5.14 -3.64 -11.41
C PRO A 80 -5.60 -3.23 -10.01
N ILE A 81 -4.77 -2.45 -9.33
CA ILE A 81 -4.96 -2.07 -7.93
C ILE A 81 -6.13 -1.09 -7.76
N LEU A 82 -6.94 -1.31 -6.73
CA LEU A 82 -7.81 -0.31 -6.12
C LEU A 82 -7.15 0.17 -4.82
N LEU A 83 -6.72 1.43 -4.77
CA LEU A 83 -5.87 1.95 -3.70
C LEU A 83 -6.53 3.08 -2.92
N THR A 84 -6.65 2.92 -1.62
CA THR A 84 -7.00 4.02 -0.70
C THR A 84 -5.81 4.34 0.17
N ILE A 85 -5.29 5.57 0.09
CA ILE A 85 -4.25 6.07 0.97
C ILE A 85 -4.85 7.06 1.94
N GLY A 86 -4.57 6.85 3.22
CA GLY A 86 -4.80 7.84 4.24
C GLY A 86 -3.51 8.40 4.75
N TYR A 87 -3.44 9.71 4.84
CA TYR A 87 -2.30 10.43 5.36
C TYR A 87 -2.76 11.42 6.43
N ASN A 88 -1.83 11.80 7.31
CA ASN A 88 -2.06 12.92 8.21
C ASN A 88 -1.84 14.23 7.42
N PRO A 89 -2.82 15.15 7.35
CA PRO A 89 -2.66 16.38 6.55
C PRO A 89 -1.49 17.27 7.00
N PHE A 90 -1.00 17.09 8.22
CA PHE A 90 0.15 17.83 8.75
C PHE A 90 1.51 17.16 8.47
N SER A 91 1.54 15.99 7.83
CA SER A 91 2.78 15.21 7.64
C SER A 91 3.33 15.22 6.20
N ILE A 92 2.59 15.79 5.25
CA ILE A 92 3.05 15.96 3.86
C ILE A 92 2.92 17.42 3.45
N SER A 93 3.91 17.91 2.70
CA SER A 93 3.82 19.18 2.01
C SER A 93 2.92 19.08 0.79
N LEU A 94 2.41 20.23 0.31
CA LEU A 94 1.65 20.30 -0.94
C LEU A 94 2.44 19.75 -2.13
N LYS A 95 3.77 19.96 -2.15
CA LYS A 95 4.67 19.42 -3.17
C LYS A 95 4.70 17.89 -3.14
N GLU A 96 4.88 17.29 -1.97
CA GLU A 96 4.88 15.82 -1.82
C GLU A 96 3.53 15.22 -2.21
N TYR A 97 2.42 15.88 -1.85
CA TYR A 97 1.08 15.48 -2.29
C TYR A 97 0.96 15.43 -3.82
N HIS A 98 1.38 16.48 -4.52
CA HIS A 98 1.35 16.50 -5.98
C HIS A 98 2.25 15.42 -6.59
N GLN A 99 3.45 15.21 -6.04
CA GLN A 99 4.33 14.13 -6.50
C GLN A 99 3.70 12.74 -6.35
N LEU A 100 2.96 12.51 -5.25
CA LEU A 100 2.24 11.27 -5.03
C LEU A 100 1.10 11.07 -6.04
N VAL A 101 0.30 12.12 -6.28
CA VAL A 101 -0.78 12.09 -7.27
C VAL A 101 -0.23 11.84 -8.67
N ASP A 102 0.84 12.55 -9.07
CA ASP A 102 1.48 12.38 -10.38
C ASP A 102 2.01 10.95 -10.57
N LEU A 103 2.60 10.36 -9.51
CA LEU A 103 3.02 8.97 -9.51
C LEU A 103 1.83 8.04 -9.76
N PHE A 104 0.74 8.22 -9.01
CA PHE A 104 -0.41 7.31 -9.09
C PHE A 104 -1.12 7.41 -10.45
N GLU A 105 -1.30 8.62 -10.98
CA GLU A 105 -1.83 8.82 -12.35
C GLU A 105 -0.92 8.18 -13.41
N LYS A 106 0.40 8.28 -13.27
CA LYS A 106 1.34 7.57 -14.16
C LYS A 106 1.14 6.05 -14.14
N TYR A 107 0.91 5.45 -12.99
CA TYR A 107 0.67 4.00 -12.89
C TYR A 107 -0.76 3.58 -13.26
N LYS A 108 -1.70 4.53 -13.23
CA LYS A 108 -3.05 4.33 -13.76
C LYS A 108 -3.06 4.26 -15.29
N VAL A 109 -2.29 5.12 -15.97
CA VAL A 109 -2.07 5.04 -17.43
C VAL A 109 -1.41 3.71 -17.83
N LYS A 110 -0.58 3.14 -16.96
CA LYS A 110 0.04 1.82 -17.17
C LYS A 110 -0.87 0.64 -16.81
N GLU A 111 -2.12 0.89 -16.44
CA GLU A 111 -3.10 -0.11 -16.00
C GLU A 111 -2.67 -0.91 -14.76
N ILE A 112 -1.68 -0.44 -14.01
CA ILE A 112 -1.27 -1.06 -12.73
C ILE A 112 -2.23 -0.64 -11.62
N ILE A 113 -2.72 0.60 -11.66
CA ILE A 113 -3.76 1.13 -10.78
C ILE A 113 -5.02 1.31 -11.61
N LYS A 114 -6.15 0.79 -11.13
CA LYS A 114 -7.46 1.05 -11.74
C LYS A 114 -8.08 2.33 -11.21
N LYS A 115 -8.06 2.51 -9.89
CA LYS A 115 -8.56 3.71 -9.22
C LYS A 115 -7.83 3.90 -7.91
N PHE A 116 -7.63 5.16 -7.54
CA PHE A 116 -7.08 5.50 -6.24
C PHE A 116 -7.87 6.62 -5.59
N PHE A 117 -7.78 6.69 -4.27
CA PHE A 117 -8.31 7.76 -3.44
C PHE A 117 -7.27 8.12 -2.37
N ILE A 118 -7.03 9.41 -2.17
CA ILE A 118 -6.08 9.92 -1.17
C ILE A 118 -6.86 10.83 -0.23
N SER A 119 -6.99 10.44 1.05
CA SER A 119 -7.78 11.16 2.04
C SER A 119 -6.96 11.58 3.25
N CYS A 120 -7.28 12.74 3.80
CA CYS A 120 -6.76 13.22 5.08
C CYS A 120 -7.53 12.66 6.28
N LEU A 121 -8.73 12.12 6.05
CA LEU A 121 -9.56 11.45 7.05
C LEU A 121 -9.76 10.00 6.58
N PHE A 122 -9.40 9.04 7.42
CA PHE A 122 -9.63 7.62 7.12
C PHE A 122 -11.12 7.29 7.27
N GLU A 123 -11.96 7.94 6.45
CA GLU A 123 -13.36 7.54 6.32
C GLU A 123 -13.39 6.12 5.73
N GLU A 124 -14.35 5.31 6.17
CA GLU A 124 -14.63 3.99 5.60
C GLU A 124 -15.11 4.18 4.16
N PHE A 125 -14.18 4.15 3.22
CA PHE A 125 -14.47 4.18 1.80
C PHE A 125 -14.60 2.75 1.28
N GLU A 126 -15.80 2.39 0.80
CA GLU A 126 -16.06 1.13 0.12
C GLU A 126 -15.96 1.31 -1.40
N TRP A 127 -15.20 0.43 -2.05
CA TRP A 127 -15.23 0.29 -3.50
C TRP A 127 -16.53 -0.41 -3.93
N ASN A 128 -17.62 0.35 -4.02
CA ASN A 128 -18.88 -0.07 -4.68
C ASN A 128 -18.65 -0.39 -6.16
#